data_AF-A0A8D8Z0M7-F1
#
_entry.id   AF-A0A8D8Z0M7-F1
#
_cell.length_a   1.000
_cell.length_b   1.000
_cell.length_c   1.000
_cell.angle_alpha   90.00
_cell.angle_beta   90.00
_cell.angle_gamma   90.00
#
_symmetry.space_group_name_H-M   'P 1'
#
loop_
_entity.id
_entity.type
_entity.pdbx_description
1 polymer ?
#
loop_
_entity_poly.entity_id
_entity_poly.type
_entity_poly.pdbx_seq_one_letter_code
_entity_poly.pdbx_strand_id
1 'polypeptide(L)'
;TSFKHHQLRTMKSYFAINHNPDAKDLKQLSQKTGLPKRVLQVWFQNARAKWRRLAMKQDGGSSKSGDKSCGENSNSGLDLDSYTLDSPEDSHYLSSPLECSS
;
A
#
# COMPACT_ATOMS: atom_id res chain seq x y z
N THR A 1 4.20 -17.17 -12.12
CA THR A 1 3.68 -18.21 -11.21
C THR A 1 2.64 -17.59 -10.30
N SER A 2 1.48 -18.22 -10.13
CA SER A 2 0.47 -17.78 -9.16
C SER A 2 0.66 -18.53 -7.84
N PHE A 3 0.52 -17.82 -6.72
CA PHE A 3 0.68 -18.38 -5.37
C PHE A 3 -0.68 -18.51 -4.69
N LYS A 4 -0.86 -19.54 -3.85
CA LYS A 4 -2.08 -19.70 -3.06
C LYS A 4 -2.21 -18.57 -2.05
N HIS A 5 -3.45 -18.24 -1.68
CA HIS A 5 -3.74 -17.17 -0.72
C HIS A 5 -2.99 -17.35 0.61
N HIS A 6 -2.97 -18.58 1.15
CA HIS A 6 -2.23 -18.91 2.37
C HIS A 6 -0.72 -18.62 2.24
N GLN A 7 -0.10 -18.97 1.11
CA GLN A 7 1.33 -18.74 0.87
C GLN A 7 1.64 -17.24 0.84
N LEU A 8 0.83 -16.46 0.11
CA LEU A 8 0.97 -15.00 0.05
C LEU A 8 0.81 -14.36 1.42
N ARG A 9 -0.16 -14.82 2.23
CA ARG A 9 -0.40 -14.28 3.57
C ARG A 9 0.81 -14.49 4.48
N THR A 10 1.37 -15.71 4.46
CA THR A 10 2.60 -16.04 5.21
C THR A 10 3.79 -15.21 4.75
N MET A 11 4.03 -15.10 3.44
CA MET A 11 5.17 -14.33 2.90
C MET A 11 5.06 -12.83 3.19
N LYS A 12 3.86 -12.24 3.02
CA LYS A 12 3.61 -10.81 3.30
C LYS A 12 3.72 -10.48 4.79
N SER A 13 3.16 -11.33 5.65
CA SER A 13 3.27 -11.17 7.10
C SER A 13 4.73 -11.20 7.55
N TYR A 14 5.53 -12.12 6.99
CA TYR A 14 6.97 -12.15 7.27
C TYR A 14 7.69 -10.91 6.73
N PHE A 15 7.35 -10.47 5.52
CA PHE A 15 7.97 -9.29 4.91
C PHE A 15 7.82 -8.04 5.78
N ALA A 16 6.68 -7.85 6.44
CA ALA A 16 6.46 -6.72 7.35
C ALA A 16 7.40 -6.71 8.57
N ILE A 17 7.94 -7.87 8.96
CA ILE A 17 8.86 -8.02 10.10
C ILE A 17 10.31 -7.93 9.63
N ASN A 18 10.64 -8.63 8.53
CA ASN A 18 11.98 -8.65 7.97
C ASN A 18 11.93 -8.62 6.44
N HIS A 19 12.38 -7.50 5.87
CA HIS A 19 12.47 -7.31 4.41
C HIS A 19 13.60 -8.14 3.77
N ASN A 20 14.58 -8.60 4.54
CA ASN A 20 15.75 -9.36 4.10
C ASN A 20 15.84 -10.71 4.85
N PRO A 21 15.02 -11.71 4.49
CA PRO A 21 15.11 -13.04 5.08
C PRO A 21 16.46 -13.72 4.77
N ASP A 22 17.08 -14.32 5.78
CA ASP A 22 18.32 -15.10 5.63
C ASP A 22 17.99 -16.56 5.20
N ALA A 23 19.02 -17.39 4.96
CA ALA A 23 18.90 -18.78 4.58
C ALA A 23 18.08 -19.61 5.58
N LYS A 24 18.21 -19.34 6.88
CA LYS A 24 17.43 -20.00 7.95
C LYS A 24 15.94 -19.67 7.83
N ASP A 25 15.62 -18.40 7.62
CA ASP A 25 14.24 -17.92 7.51
C ASP A 25 13.58 -18.43 6.23
N LEU A 26 14.32 -18.41 5.12
CA LEU A 26 13.87 -18.99 3.85
C LEU A 26 13.59 -20.49 3.99
N LYS A 27 14.39 -21.23 4.78
CA LYS A 27 14.13 -22.65 5.07
C LYS A 27 12.83 -22.81 5.85
N GLN A 28 12.60 -22.00 6.88
CA GLN A 28 11.35 -22.06 7.65
C GLN A 28 10.12 -21.69 6.80
N LEU A 29 10.21 -20.64 5.99
CA LEU A 29 9.15 -20.23 5.08
C LEU A 29 8.89 -21.30 4.02
N SER A 30 9.92 -21.99 3.55
CA SER A 30 9.81 -23.09 2.61
C SER A 30 9.02 -24.25 3.20
N GLN A 31 9.29 -24.61 4.46
CA GLN A 31 8.52 -25.64 5.18
C GLN A 31 7.06 -25.21 5.39
N LYS A 32 6.82 -23.94 5.75
CA LYS A 32 5.45 -23.43 6.01
C LYS A 32 4.59 -23.28 4.75
N THR A 33 5.20 -22.85 3.65
CA THR A 33 4.48 -22.54 2.40
C THR A 33 4.53 -23.66 1.36
N GLY A 34 5.41 -24.64 1.54
CA GLY A 34 5.70 -25.69 0.55
C GLY A 34 6.43 -25.16 -0.70
N LEU A 35 6.95 -23.93 -0.68
CA LEU A 35 7.62 -23.32 -1.82
C LEU A 35 9.13 -23.54 -1.76
N PRO A 36 9.81 -23.78 -2.89
CA PRO A 36 11.26 -23.92 -2.90
C PRO A 36 11.95 -22.58 -2.59
N LYS A 37 13.13 -22.65 -1.96
CA LYS A 37 13.93 -21.48 -1.55
C LYS A 37 14.11 -20.47 -2.69
N ARG A 38 14.37 -20.94 -3.92
CA ARG A 38 14.56 -20.07 -5.10
C ARG A 38 13.31 -19.25 -5.42
N VAL A 39 12.12 -19.84 -5.29
CA VAL A 39 10.85 -19.14 -5.54
C VAL A 39 10.59 -18.08 -4.46
N LEU A 40 10.86 -18.41 -3.20
CA LEU A 40 10.79 -17.44 -2.11
C LEU A 40 11.77 -16.27 -2.34
N GLN A 41 13.02 -16.56 -2.70
CA GLN A 41 14.01 -15.53 -3.01
C GLN A 41 13.54 -14.56 -4.11
N VAL A 42 13.03 -15.09 -5.24
CA VAL A 42 12.49 -14.26 -6.33
C VAL A 42 11.28 -13.45 -5.85
N TRP A 43 10.41 -14.04 -5.05
CA TRP A 43 9.26 -13.33 -4.49
C TRP A 43 9.70 -12.15 -3.61
N PHE A 44 10.64 -12.36 -2.69
CA PHE A 44 11.15 -11.30 -1.82
C PHE A 44 11.90 -10.21 -2.60
N GLN A 45 12.62 -10.58 -3.68
CA GLN A 45 13.22 -9.60 -4.59
C GLN A 45 12.15 -8.71 -5.27
N ASN A 46 11.09 -9.33 -5.80
CA ASN A 46 9.98 -8.62 -6.43
C ASN A 46 9.21 -7.75 -5.43
N ALA A 47 8.98 -8.24 -4.21
CA ALA A 47 8.33 -7.50 -3.14
C ALA A 47 9.13 -6.24 -2.76
N ARG A 48 10.46 -6.35 -2.57
CA ARG A 48 11.34 -5.20 -2.32
C ARG A 48 11.36 -4.22 -3.47
N ALA A 49 11.36 -4.69 -4.72
CA ALA A 49 11.29 -3.82 -5.88
C ALA A 49 9.97 -3.01 -5.86
N LYS A 50 8.83 -3.64 -5.53
CA LYS A 50 7.55 -2.95 -5.38
C LYS A 50 7.59 -1.92 -4.25
N TRP A 51 8.14 -2.28 -3.09
CA TRP A 51 8.26 -1.37 -1.95
C TRP A 51 9.07 -0.11 -2.29
N ARG A 52 10.23 -0.26 -2.95
CA ARG A 52 11.03 0.89 -3.42
C ARG A 52 10.27 1.78 -4.40
N ARG A 53 9.53 1.19 -5.35
CA ARG A 53 8.71 1.97 -6.30
C ARG A 53 7.57 2.73 -5.62
N LEU A 54 6.99 2.17 -4.56
CA LEU A 54 5.92 2.82 -3.79
C LEU A 54 6.45 3.96 -2.91
N ALA A 55 7.61 3.77 -2.28
CA ALA A 55 8.28 4.81 -1.49
C ALA A 55 8.64 6.03 -2.35
N MET A 56 9.12 5.80 -3.58
CA MET A 56 9.46 6.88 -4.52
C MET A 56 8.23 7.64 -5.05
N LYS A 57 7.02 7.10 -4.89
CA LYS A 57 5.77 7.69 -5.42
C LYS A 57 4.99 8.51 -4.39
N GLN A 58 5.40 8.49 -3.11
CA GLN A 58 4.76 9.29 -2.06
C GLN A 58 5.41 10.67 -1.87
N ASP A 59 6.63 10.89 -2.35
CA ASP A 59 7.38 12.14 -2.13
C ASP A 59 7.36 13.13 -3.32
N GLY A 60 6.70 12.80 -4.43
CA GLY A 60 6.74 13.68 -5.60
C GLY A 60 5.72 13.32 -6.67
N GLY A 61 4.73 14.19 -6.83
CA GLY A 61 4.02 14.30 -8.09
C GLY A 61 5.04 14.51 -9.22
N SER A 62 4.82 13.82 -10.34
CA SER A 62 5.55 13.99 -11.60
C SER A 62 7.04 13.61 -11.60
N SER A 63 7.35 12.40 -12.08
CA SER A 63 8.47 12.19 -13.00
C SER A 63 8.30 10.89 -13.77
N LYS A 64 8.04 11.05 -15.07
CA LYS A 64 8.14 10.01 -16.09
C LYS A 64 9.61 9.56 -16.16
N SER A 65 9.88 8.25 -16.03
CA SER A 65 10.88 7.50 -16.82
C SER A 65 10.97 6.06 -16.34
N GLY A 66 10.86 5.10 -17.28
CA GLY A 66 11.25 3.71 -17.06
C GLY A 66 10.17 2.69 -17.39
N ASP A 67 9.89 2.53 -18.68
CA ASP A 67 9.42 1.30 -19.34
C ASP A 67 9.65 0.00 -18.52
N LYS A 68 8.54 -0.67 -18.18
CA LYS A 68 8.25 -2.08 -18.49
C LYS A 68 6.81 -2.39 -18.07
N SER A 69 5.94 -2.30 -19.06
CA SER A 69 4.55 -2.73 -19.01
C SER A 69 4.48 -4.26 -18.95
N CYS A 70 3.86 -4.79 -17.89
CA CYS A 70 2.94 -5.91 -18.06
C CYS A 70 1.61 -5.45 -17.46
N GLY A 71 0.67 -5.12 -18.34
CA GLY A 71 -0.67 -4.70 -17.99
C GLY A 71 -1.51 -5.88 -17.51
N GLU A 72 -2.36 -5.61 -16.53
CA GLU A 72 -3.59 -6.35 -16.34
C GLU A 72 -4.70 -5.32 -16.10
N ASN A 73 -5.64 -5.34 -17.05
CA ASN A 73 -6.83 -4.52 -17.15
C ASN A 73 -7.88 -4.99 -16.14
N SER A 74 -8.41 -4.06 -15.33
CA SER A 74 -9.73 -4.12 -14.69
C SER A 74 -10.07 -2.66 -14.32
N ASN A 75 -10.89 -1.96 -15.11
CA ASN A 75 -12.33 -1.72 -14.87
C ASN A 75 -12.55 -1.22 -13.42
N SER A 76 -13.05 -0.03 -13.09
CA SER A 76 -14.08 0.85 -13.67
C SER A 76 -13.93 2.21 -12.94
N GLY A 77 -14.30 3.33 -13.55
CA GLY A 77 -15.56 3.98 -13.18
C GLY A 77 -15.37 4.91 -11.97
N LEU A 78 -15.03 6.17 -12.25
CA LEU A 78 -15.05 7.23 -11.25
C LEU A 78 -16.51 7.69 -11.15
N ASP A 79 -17.32 7.03 -10.33
CA ASP A 79 -18.65 7.51 -9.98
C ASP A 79 -18.50 8.63 -8.93
N LEU A 80 -18.98 9.83 -9.29
CA LEU A 80 -18.83 11.09 -8.55
C LEU A 80 -20.05 11.40 -7.65
N ASP A 81 -20.96 10.45 -7.41
CA ASP A 81 -22.22 10.75 -6.72
C ASP A 81 -22.23 10.37 -5.23
N SER A 82 -21.94 11.35 -4.37
CA SER A 82 -22.32 11.39 -2.94
C SER A 82 -21.80 12.71 -2.36
N TYR A 83 -22.56 13.71 -1.90
CA TYR A 83 -23.91 13.77 -1.31
C TYR A 83 -24.33 15.25 -1.36
N THR A 84 -25.17 15.65 -2.32
CA THR A 84 -25.91 16.92 -2.19
C THR A 84 -27.12 16.64 -1.32
N LEU A 85 -27.05 17.01 -0.04
CA LEU A 85 -28.23 17.11 0.83
C LEU A 85 -28.39 18.56 1.28
N ASP A 86 -29.25 19.25 0.54
CA ASP A 86 -30.24 20.26 0.95
C ASP A 86 -30.18 20.81 2.40
N SER A 87 -29.87 22.12 2.53
CA SER A 87 -30.38 23.20 3.43
C SER A 87 -30.74 22.96 4.93
N PRO A 88 -30.97 23.98 5.80
CA PRO A 88 -30.90 25.45 5.66
C PRO A 88 -30.08 26.19 6.75
N GLU A 89 -29.74 27.46 6.47
CA GLU A 89 -29.75 28.63 7.38
C GLU A 89 -30.41 28.46 8.78
N ASP A 90 -29.66 28.73 9.88
CA ASP A 90 -29.96 29.73 10.93
C ASP A 90 -29.16 29.48 12.24
N SER A 91 -28.31 30.46 12.57
CA SER A 91 -28.15 31.12 13.88
C SER A 91 -27.56 30.45 15.15
N HIS A 92 -26.79 31.32 15.84
CA HIS A 92 -26.45 31.37 17.27
C HIS A 92 -25.53 30.27 17.85
N TYR A 93 -24.26 30.63 18.11
CA TYR A 93 -23.81 30.81 19.50
C TYR A 93 -22.61 31.76 19.58
N LEU A 94 -22.78 32.73 20.47
CA LEU A 94 -21.93 33.87 20.78
C LEU A 94 -20.90 33.46 21.86
N SER A 95 -19.59 33.66 21.62
CA SER A 95 -18.55 33.76 22.65
C SER A 95 -17.22 34.10 21.97
N SER A 96 -16.41 35.11 22.28
CA SER A 96 -16.38 36.26 23.20
C SER A 96 -15.35 37.24 22.62
N PRO A 97 -15.54 38.58 22.69
CA PRO A 97 -14.47 39.52 22.34
C PRO A 97 -13.46 39.65 23.49
N LEU A 98 -12.19 39.36 23.20
CA LEU A 98 -11.07 39.72 24.05
C LEU A 98 -10.85 41.23 23.93
N GLU A 99 -11.32 42.00 24.90
CA GLU A 99 -10.75 43.32 25.18
C GLU A 99 -9.55 43.15 26.11
N CYS A 100 -8.37 43.58 25.64
CA CYS A 100 -7.29 44.01 26.51
C CYS A 100 -6.66 45.25 25.89
N SER A 101 -6.76 46.36 26.62
CA SER A 101 -6.23 47.68 26.30
C SER A 101 -4.73 47.69 26.09
N SER A 102 -4.26 48.54 25.17
CA SER A 102 -3.42 49.71 25.53
C SER A 102 -3.36 50.74 24.42
#